data_AF-A0A1F2TPM7-F1
#
_entry.id   AF-A0A1F2TPM7-F1
#
_cell.length_a   1.000
_cell.length_b   1.000
_cell.length_c   1.000
_cell.angle_alpha   90.00
_cell.angle_beta   90.00
_cell.angle_gamma   90.00
#
_symmetry.space_group_name_H-M   'P 1'
#
loop_
_entity.id
_entity.type
_entity.pdbx_description
1 polymer ?
#
loop_
_entity_poly.entity_id
_entity_poly.type
_entity_poly.pdbx_seq_one_letter_code
_entity_poly.pdbx_strand_id
1 'polypeptide(L)'
;MLGAVITNPSKPFWPDEGLTKLDLAQFYAHIAGDILPWMKGRAVTMERCPEGIRKSCFFQKQAPANLPPGIDTVRIPAPSAGRDVDYIVGGTRKTLLTLVNFGCIAMHVMNGRIDQLDAPDWLAFDLDPADNFASAARAALLLRQKLEDHGLEGYVKTSGGRGLHVFVPLRRGADQDAVRAYAAVIAHELATEHPKLMTVEARKAKRKAPVYVDVMRNAFGQTIVPPFSVRWRPKAPVSMPLDWDEVSPRLEPTVFTIKTAERRMAAKAPWSSFFGHRQTLPRD
;
A
#
# COMPACT_ATOMS: atom_id res chain seq x y z
N MET A 1 23.57 -11.99 7.11
CA MET A 1 23.85 -10.62 7.60
C MET A 1 22.93 -9.61 6.91
N LEU A 2 22.50 -8.55 7.59
CA LEU A 2 21.49 -7.59 7.11
C LEU A 2 21.94 -6.77 5.88
N GLY A 3 23.25 -6.57 5.67
CA GLY A 3 23.76 -5.77 4.55
C GLY A 3 23.69 -4.24 4.76
N ALA A 4 23.24 -3.79 5.94
CA ALA A 4 23.28 -2.41 6.41
C ALA A 4 23.40 -2.39 7.95
N VAL A 5 24.09 -1.39 8.51
CA VAL A 5 24.18 -1.18 9.97
C VAL A 5 22.91 -0.49 10.45
N ILE A 6 22.16 -1.13 11.34
CA ILE A 6 20.96 -0.56 11.98
C ILE A 6 21.39 0.21 13.22
N THR A 7 21.18 1.53 13.23
CA THR A 7 21.48 2.38 14.39
C THR A 7 20.36 2.33 15.41
N ASN A 8 20.69 2.46 16.70
CA ASN A 8 19.73 2.35 17.81
C ASN A 8 18.82 1.10 17.69
N PRO A 9 19.39 -0.11 17.54
CA PRO A 9 18.63 -1.32 17.23
C PRO A 9 17.59 -1.67 18.31
N SER A 10 17.90 -1.41 19.58
CA SER A 10 17.01 -1.64 20.72
C SER A 10 15.90 -0.59 20.88
N LYS A 11 15.83 0.43 20.02
CA LYS A 11 14.81 1.46 20.12
C LYS A 11 13.41 0.82 20.05
N PRO A 12 12.54 1.03 21.07
CA PRO A 12 11.19 0.48 21.05
C PRO A 12 10.36 1.13 19.95
N PHE A 13 9.89 0.34 18.98
CA PHE A 13 8.93 0.82 17.98
C PHE A 13 7.49 0.49 18.40
N TRP A 14 7.29 -0.70 18.97
CA TRP A 14 6.03 -1.12 19.58
C TRP A 14 6.29 -1.61 21.01
N PRO A 15 6.27 -0.70 22.00
CA PRO A 15 6.61 -1.02 23.38
C PRO A 15 5.70 -2.10 24.02
N ASP A 16 4.40 -2.07 23.70
CA ASP A 16 3.42 -3.01 24.24
C ASP A 16 3.64 -4.45 23.76
N GLU A 17 4.17 -4.61 22.55
CA GLU A 17 4.47 -5.90 21.94
C GLU A 17 5.93 -6.35 22.13
N GLY A 18 6.74 -5.51 22.79
CA GLY A 18 8.17 -5.71 22.98
C GLY A 18 8.99 -5.65 21.69
N LEU A 19 8.48 -5.00 20.63
CA LEU A 19 9.16 -4.96 19.33
C LEU A 19 9.99 -3.70 19.16
N THR A 20 11.20 -3.91 18.67
CA THR A 20 12.23 -2.90 18.47
C THR A 20 12.40 -2.55 16.99
N LYS A 21 13.20 -1.51 16.74
CA LYS A 21 13.67 -1.17 15.39
C LYS A 21 14.42 -2.34 14.73
N LEU A 22 15.18 -3.11 15.49
CA LEU A 22 15.89 -4.28 14.97
C LEU A 22 14.92 -5.37 14.52
N ASP A 23 13.85 -5.64 15.27
CA ASP A 23 12.84 -6.64 14.88
C ASP A 23 12.19 -6.28 13.54
N LEU A 24 11.86 -4.99 13.35
CA LEU A 24 11.33 -4.51 12.07
C LEU A 24 12.35 -4.67 10.93
N ALA A 25 13.62 -4.35 11.18
CA ALA A 25 14.67 -4.49 10.18
C ALA A 25 14.92 -5.96 9.81
N GLN A 26 14.87 -6.87 10.79
CA GLN A 26 15.00 -8.30 10.57
C GLN A 26 13.82 -8.86 9.79
N PHE A 27 12.59 -8.48 10.14
CA PHE A 27 11.39 -8.85 9.39
C PHE A 27 11.52 -8.45 7.92
N TYR A 28 11.77 -7.17 7.62
CA TYR A 28 11.92 -6.71 6.24
C TYR A 28 13.11 -7.36 5.51
N ALA A 29 14.21 -7.65 6.21
CA ALA A 29 15.33 -8.38 5.63
C ALA A 29 14.97 -9.82 5.25
N HIS A 30 14.11 -10.48 6.03
CA HIS A 30 13.64 -11.84 5.77
C HIS A 30 12.68 -11.85 4.57
N ILE A 31 11.72 -10.92 4.55
CA ILE A 31 10.66 -10.85 3.53
C ILE A 31 11.07 -10.05 2.28
N ALA A 32 12.36 -9.76 2.13
CA ALA A 32 12.87 -8.91 1.06
C ALA A 32 12.50 -9.47 -0.33
N GLY A 33 12.52 -10.80 -0.51
CA GLY A 33 12.10 -11.44 -1.75
C GLY A 33 10.65 -11.11 -2.13
N ASP A 34 9.77 -11.01 -1.14
CA ASP A 34 8.33 -10.81 -1.33
C ASP A 34 7.96 -9.34 -1.57
N ILE A 35 8.55 -8.41 -0.80
CA ILE A 35 8.21 -6.98 -0.87
C ILE A 35 8.93 -6.23 -2.01
N LEU A 36 10.16 -6.61 -2.36
CA LEU A 36 10.97 -5.84 -3.31
C LEU A 36 10.36 -5.71 -4.71
N PRO A 37 9.69 -6.73 -5.31
CA PRO A 37 9.01 -6.59 -6.60
C PRO A 37 7.99 -5.44 -6.63
N TRP A 38 7.31 -5.21 -5.50
CA TRP A 38 6.31 -4.14 -5.34
C TRP A 38 6.93 -2.76 -5.21
N MET A 39 8.15 -2.66 -4.69
CA MET A 39 8.85 -1.39 -4.50
C MET A 39 9.77 -1.03 -5.67
N LYS A 40 10.15 -2.01 -6.51
CA LYS A 40 11.19 -1.85 -7.52
C LYS A 40 10.93 -0.69 -8.48
N GLY A 41 11.85 0.27 -8.54
CA GLY A 41 11.78 1.40 -9.45
C GLY A 41 10.64 2.37 -9.12
N ARG A 42 10.14 2.41 -7.88
CA ARG A 42 9.06 3.33 -7.47
C ARG A 42 9.57 4.38 -6.52
N ALA A 43 9.04 5.59 -6.67
CA ALA A 43 9.21 6.63 -5.67
C ALA A 43 8.50 6.23 -4.37
N VAL A 44 9.25 6.26 -3.27
CA VAL A 44 8.79 5.88 -1.93
C VAL A 44 8.46 7.12 -1.12
N THR A 45 7.27 7.13 -0.51
CA THR A 45 6.95 8.03 0.61
C THR A 45 7.11 7.27 1.91
N MET A 46 7.89 7.85 2.84
CA MET A 46 8.11 7.27 4.16
C MET A 46 7.02 7.73 5.13
N GLU A 47 6.42 6.82 5.88
CA GLU A 47 5.67 7.15 7.08
C GLU A 47 6.55 6.84 8.29
N ARG A 48 7.19 7.89 8.82
CA ARG A 48 8.25 7.79 9.82
C ARG A 48 7.67 7.90 11.21
N CYS A 49 8.09 7.00 12.09
CA CYS A 49 7.84 7.03 13.53
C CYS A 49 9.19 6.90 14.26
N PRO A 50 10.05 7.94 14.27
CA PRO A 50 11.43 7.83 14.76
C PRO A 50 11.53 7.43 16.23
N GLU A 51 10.49 7.73 17.02
CA GLU A 51 10.37 7.41 18.45
C GLU A 51 9.30 6.34 18.74
N GLY A 52 8.96 5.53 17.73
CA GLY A 52 7.95 4.47 17.85
C GLY A 52 6.50 4.97 17.80
N ILE A 53 5.55 4.03 17.88
CA ILE A 53 4.12 4.30 17.56
C ILE A 53 3.36 5.08 18.64
N ARG A 54 3.94 5.25 19.85
CA ARG A 54 3.34 6.05 20.94
C ARG A 54 3.63 7.55 20.81
N LYS A 55 4.47 7.94 19.85
CA LYS A 55 4.81 9.33 19.54
C LYS A 55 4.31 9.67 18.13
N SER A 56 4.44 10.94 17.76
CA SER A 56 3.99 11.42 16.46
C SER A 56 4.73 10.70 15.32
N CYS A 57 3.95 10.20 14.36
CA CYS A 57 4.44 9.76 13.08
C CYS A 57 4.13 10.81 12.01
N PHE A 58 4.92 10.87 10.94
CA PHE A 58 4.71 11.83 9.86
C PHE A 58 5.12 11.27 8.50
N PHE A 59 4.47 11.78 7.46
CA PHE A 59 4.83 11.47 6.07
C PHE A 59 6.02 12.32 5.64
N GLN A 60 6.98 11.68 4.95
CA GLN A 60 8.13 12.33 4.36
C GLN A 60 8.36 11.82 2.95
N LYS A 61 8.24 12.74 1.98
CA LYS A 61 8.48 12.51 0.56
C LYS A 61 9.93 12.81 0.18
N GLN A 62 10.44 13.94 0.66
CA GLN A 62 11.82 14.38 0.43
C GLN A 62 12.82 13.40 1.05
N ALA A 63 13.76 12.94 0.23
CA ALA A 63 14.91 12.14 0.65
C ALA A 63 15.71 12.90 1.73
N PRO A 64 16.12 12.23 2.83
CA PRO A 64 17.00 12.82 3.83
C PRO A 64 18.32 13.30 3.20
N ALA A 65 18.88 14.41 3.66
CA ALA A 65 20.14 14.94 3.12
C ALA A 65 21.33 13.99 3.36
N ASN A 66 21.26 13.15 4.40
CA ASN A 66 22.32 12.23 4.82
C ASN A 66 22.07 10.78 4.36
N LEU A 67 21.60 10.59 3.12
CA LEU A 67 21.47 9.25 2.55
C LEU A 67 22.84 8.54 2.46
N PRO A 68 22.94 7.25 2.82
CA PRO A 68 24.11 6.44 2.53
C PRO A 68 24.39 6.36 1.01
N PRO A 69 25.65 6.13 0.59
CA PRO A 69 25.97 5.97 -0.82
C PRO A 69 25.24 4.76 -1.42
N GLY A 70 24.84 4.84 -2.70
CA GLY A 70 24.13 3.76 -3.40
C GLY A 70 22.66 3.62 -3.01
N ILE A 71 22.03 4.72 -2.58
CA ILE A 71 20.57 4.84 -2.48
C ILE A 71 20.12 5.79 -3.59
N ASP A 72 19.37 5.25 -4.55
CA ASP A 72 18.90 6.01 -5.69
C ASP A 72 17.76 6.96 -5.31
N THR A 73 17.74 8.13 -5.95
CA THR A 73 16.66 9.10 -5.85
C THR A 73 16.15 9.50 -7.23
N VAL A 74 14.90 9.96 -7.27
CA VAL A 74 14.28 10.55 -8.46
C VAL A 74 13.71 11.91 -8.11
N ARG A 75 13.96 12.91 -8.94
CA ARG A 75 13.39 14.24 -8.78
C ARG A 75 12.03 14.31 -9.45
N ILE A 76 11.00 14.66 -8.69
CA ILE A 76 9.62 14.77 -9.18
C ILE A 76 9.11 16.18 -8.87
N PRO A 77 8.58 16.92 -9.86
CA PRO A 77 7.92 18.20 -9.63
C PRO A 77 6.75 18.05 -8.66
N ALA A 78 6.66 18.91 -7.66
CA ALA A 78 5.53 18.96 -6.74
C ALA A 78 4.91 20.37 -6.76
N PRO A 79 4.05 20.69 -7.75
CA PRO A 79 3.43 22.02 -7.88
C PRO A 79 2.71 22.48 -6.61
N SER A 80 2.06 21.55 -5.90
CA SER A 80 1.39 21.85 -4.61
C SER A 80 2.35 22.31 -3.50
N ALA A 81 3.65 21.99 -3.62
CA ALA A 81 4.69 22.43 -2.69
C ALA A 81 5.54 23.57 -3.26
N GLY A 82 5.27 24.02 -4.51
CA GLY A 82 6.04 25.06 -5.20
C GLY A 82 7.51 24.71 -5.43
N ARG A 83 7.89 23.43 -5.37
CA ARG A 83 9.28 22.97 -5.52
C ARG A 83 9.35 21.54 -6.03
N ASP A 84 10.53 21.16 -6.49
CA ASP A 84 10.86 19.76 -6.75
C ASP A 84 11.10 19.00 -5.44
N VAL A 85 10.79 17.71 -5.47
CA VAL A 85 11.02 16.78 -4.35
C VAL A 85 11.83 15.61 -4.86
N ASP A 86 12.94 15.31 -4.19
CA ASP A 86 13.70 14.10 -4.46
C ASP A 86 13.10 12.95 -3.65
N TYR A 87 12.59 11.91 -4.29
CA TYR A 87 12.06 10.71 -3.65
C TYR A 87 13.11 9.62 -3.63
N ILE A 88 13.16 8.83 -2.56
CA ILE A 88 13.94 7.58 -2.54
C ILE A 88 13.30 6.58 -3.53
N VAL A 89 14.12 5.91 -4.33
CA VAL A 89 13.68 4.85 -5.24
C VAL A 89 13.78 3.50 -4.56
N GLY A 90 12.64 2.81 -4.45
CA GLY A 90 12.55 1.46 -3.88
C GLY A 90 13.08 0.37 -4.81
N GLY A 91 13.33 -0.82 -4.25
CA GLY A 91 13.65 -2.01 -5.06
C GLY A 91 14.90 -2.78 -4.68
N THR A 92 15.68 -2.30 -3.71
CA THR A 92 16.85 -3.03 -3.19
C THR A 92 16.70 -3.29 -1.70
N ARG A 93 17.29 -4.39 -1.22
CA ARG A 93 17.39 -4.70 0.21
C ARG A 93 18.07 -3.58 0.99
N LYS A 94 19.09 -2.95 0.41
CA LYS A 94 19.80 -1.82 1.00
C LYS A 94 18.89 -0.62 1.21
N THR A 95 18.09 -0.26 0.20
CA THR A 95 17.07 0.80 0.33
C THR A 95 16.06 0.44 1.40
N LEU A 96 15.52 -0.78 1.37
CA LEU A 96 14.51 -1.25 2.33
C LEU A 96 14.96 -1.07 3.79
N LEU A 97 16.19 -1.51 4.10
CA LEU A 97 16.75 -1.37 5.46
C LEU A 97 17.16 0.06 5.79
N THR A 98 17.54 0.85 4.80
CA THR A 98 17.82 2.28 4.98
C THR A 98 16.55 3.03 5.38
N LEU A 99 15.41 2.74 4.76
CA LEU A 99 14.11 3.31 5.14
C LEU A 99 13.78 3.01 6.62
N VAL A 100 13.93 1.75 7.04
CA VAL A 100 13.76 1.36 8.46
C VAL A 100 14.76 2.12 9.35
N ASN A 101 15.99 2.30 8.89
CA ASN A 101 17.01 3.01 9.66
C ASN A 101 16.65 4.48 9.90
N PHE A 102 15.98 5.13 8.95
CA PHE A 102 15.40 6.46 9.11
C PHE A 102 14.11 6.48 9.97
N GLY A 103 13.68 5.34 10.50
CA GLY A 103 12.47 5.23 11.31
C GLY A 103 11.19 5.12 10.50
N CYS A 104 11.27 4.75 9.21
CA CYS A 104 10.11 4.45 8.39
C CYS A 104 9.49 3.13 8.85
N ILE A 105 8.26 3.17 9.37
CA ILE A 105 7.51 1.95 9.72
C ILE A 105 6.68 1.49 8.52
N ALA A 106 5.86 2.40 7.97
CA ALA A 106 5.04 2.11 6.81
C ALA A 106 5.62 2.77 5.57
N MET A 107 5.82 1.95 4.54
CA MET A 107 6.35 2.39 3.25
C MET A 107 5.17 2.55 2.31
N HIS A 108 5.16 3.63 1.54
CA HIS A 108 4.13 3.88 0.54
C HIS A 108 4.79 4.10 -0.80
N VAL A 109 4.18 3.59 -1.88
CA VAL A 109 4.73 3.70 -3.24
C VAL A 109 3.70 4.29 -4.20
N MET A 110 4.19 4.97 -5.22
CA MET A 110 3.38 5.37 -6.39
C MET A 110 3.01 4.14 -7.24
N ASN A 111 1.93 4.23 -8.00
CA ASN A 111 1.52 3.20 -8.97
C ASN A 111 2.31 3.25 -10.29
N GLY A 112 2.98 4.37 -10.59
CA GLY A 112 4.01 4.47 -11.64
C GLY A 112 5.41 4.05 -11.17
N ARG A 113 6.31 3.84 -12.13
CA ARG A 113 7.75 3.65 -11.88
C ARG A 113 8.54 4.80 -12.49
N ILE A 114 9.78 4.98 -12.02
CA ILE A 114 10.60 6.15 -12.36
C ILE A 114 11.01 6.25 -13.84
N ASP A 115 10.95 5.13 -14.57
CA ASP A 115 11.19 5.10 -16.02
C ASP A 115 10.01 5.67 -16.82
N GLN A 116 8.81 5.64 -16.26
CA GLN A 116 7.61 6.23 -16.83
C GLN A 116 6.57 6.50 -15.73
N LEU A 117 6.73 7.62 -15.01
CA LEU A 117 5.96 7.90 -13.78
C LEU A 117 4.45 8.01 -14.03
N ASP A 118 4.08 8.56 -15.18
CA ASP A 118 2.68 8.82 -15.53
C ASP A 118 2.00 7.62 -16.22
N ALA A 119 2.69 6.50 -16.41
CA ALA A 119 2.10 5.27 -16.95
C ALA A 119 2.08 4.18 -15.86
N PRO A 120 1.06 4.16 -15.00
CA PRO A 120 0.99 3.20 -13.91
C PRO A 120 0.84 1.76 -14.44
N ASP A 121 1.40 0.81 -13.69
CA ASP A 121 1.31 -0.63 -14.01
C ASP A 121 0.36 -1.38 -13.05
N TRP A 122 -0.44 -0.62 -12.31
CA TRP A 122 -1.63 -1.07 -11.61
C TRP A 122 -2.59 0.09 -11.33
N LEU A 123 -3.86 -0.24 -11.13
CA LEU A 123 -4.84 0.61 -10.47
C LEU A 123 -5.20 0.02 -9.10
N ALA A 124 -5.71 0.85 -8.20
CA ALA A 124 -6.09 0.43 -6.85
C ALA A 124 -7.38 1.09 -6.37
N PHE A 125 -8.17 0.33 -5.63
CA PHE A 125 -9.29 0.83 -4.83
C PHE A 125 -8.93 0.68 -3.35
N ASP A 126 -9.05 1.75 -2.58
CA ASP A 126 -8.88 1.75 -1.12
C ASP A 126 -10.27 1.81 -0.47
N LEU A 127 -10.71 0.67 0.08
CA LEU A 127 -12.03 0.52 0.70
C LEU A 127 -11.90 0.83 2.19
N ASP A 128 -12.24 2.08 2.57
CA ASP A 128 -12.11 2.59 3.93
C ASP A 128 -13.47 2.56 4.67
N PRO A 129 -13.66 1.62 5.62
CA PRO A 129 -14.87 1.56 6.41
C PRO A 129 -14.87 2.61 7.53
N ALA A 130 -16.02 3.25 7.73
CA ALA A 130 -16.27 4.16 8.83
C ALA A 130 -16.41 3.43 10.18
N ASP A 131 -16.95 2.21 10.16
CA ASP A 131 -17.34 1.44 11.34
C ASP A 131 -16.50 0.16 11.53
N ASN A 132 -16.71 -0.86 10.70
CA ASN A 132 -16.19 -2.21 10.89
C ASN A 132 -15.64 -2.81 9.59
N PHE A 133 -14.76 -3.78 9.75
CA PHE A 133 -14.14 -4.50 8.64
C PHE A 133 -15.15 -5.29 7.79
N ALA A 134 -16.22 -5.79 8.41
CA ALA A 134 -17.23 -6.60 7.72
C ALA A 134 -17.89 -5.83 6.55
N SER A 135 -18.09 -4.52 6.70
CA SER A 135 -18.57 -3.66 5.62
C SER A 135 -17.57 -3.57 4.46
N ALA A 136 -16.26 -3.42 4.76
CA ALA A 136 -15.22 -3.42 3.74
C ALA A 136 -15.09 -4.77 3.02
N ALA A 137 -15.22 -5.89 3.75
CA ALA A 137 -15.20 -7.23 3.14
C ALA A 137 -16.37 -7.42 2.15
N ARG A 138 -17.59 -7.04 2.53
CA ARG A 138 -18.75 -7.07 1.62
C ARG A 138 -18.54 -6.19 0.39
N ALA A 139 -18.04 -4.96 0.59
CA ALA A 139 -17.75 -4.04 -0.50
C ALA A 139 -16.67 -4.60 -1.45
N ALA A 140 -15.62 -5.26 -0.92
CA ALA A 140 -14.57 -5.87 -1.72
C ALA A 140 -15.09 -7.01 -2.60
N LEU A 141 -15.99 -7.85 -2.08
CA LEU A 141 -16.60 -8.94 -2.84
C LEU A 141 -17.49 -8.42 -3.99
N LEU A 142 -18.22 -7.33 -3.75
CA LEU A 142 -19.01 -6.67 -4.81
C LEU A 142 -18.10 -5.99 -5.85
N LEU A 143 -17.04 -5.33 -5.40
CA LEU A 143 -16.03 -4.75 -6.29
C LEU A 143 -15.35 -5.83 -7.14
N ARG A 144 -15.09 -7.01 -6.59
CA ARG A 144 -14.58 -8.16 -7.37
C ARG A 144 -15.52 -8.50 -8.52
N GLN A 145 -16.80 -8.70 -8.23
CA GLN A 145 -17.81 -9.02 -9.25
C GLN A 145 -17.86 -7.92 -10.31
N LYS A 146 -17.87 -6.66 -9.88
CA LYS A 146 -17.91 -5.53 -10.81
C LYS A 146 -16.67 -5.45 -11.70
N LEU A 147 -15.49 -5.78 -11.17
CA LEU A 147 -14.28 -5.88 -11.99
C LEU A 147 -14.42 -7.01 -13.01
N GLU A 148 -14.92 -8.18 -12.61
CA GLU A 148 -15.17 -9.32 -13.50
C GLU A 148 -16.15 -8.97 -14.62
N ASP A 149 -17.20 -8.20 -14.34
CA ASP A 149 -18.18 -7.71 -15.33
C ASP A 149 -17.52 -6.78 -16.38
N HIS A 150 -16.46 -6.07 -15.98
CA HIS A 150 -15.64 -5.24 -16.86
C HIS A 150 -14.48 -6.02 -17.52
N GLY A 151 -14.45 -7.35 -17.37
CA GLY A 151 -13.38 -8.20 -17.89
C GLY A 151 -12.03 -8.01 -17.19
N LEU A 152 -12.04 -7.52 -15.94
CA LEU A 152 -10.85 -7.27 -15.14
C LEU A 152 -10.74 -8.22 -13.94
N GLU A 153 -9.53 -8.72 -13.70
CA GLU A 153 -9.19 -9.52 -12.52
C GLU A 153 -8.56 -8.64 -11.44
N GLY A 154 -9.24 -8.53 -10.29
CA GLY A 154 -8.74 -7.84 -9.10
C GLY A 154 -8.00 -8.76 -8.13
N TYR A 155 -7.06 -8.19 -7.40
CA TYR A 155 -6.26 -8.85 -6.36
C TYR A 155 -6.48 -8.13 -5.03
N VAL A 156 -6.87 -8.85 -3.98
CA VAL A 156 -7.28 -8.26 -2.69
C VAL A 156 -6.23 -8.44 -1.59
N LYS A 157 -6.07 -7.40 -0.76
CA LYS A 157 -5.19 -7.44 0.41
C LYS A 157 -5.77 -6.67 1.59
N THR A 158 -5.41 -7.07 2.80
CA THR A 158 -5.63 -6.21 3.96
C THR A 158 -4.81 -4.93 3.82
N SER A 159 -5.38 -3.80 4.23
CA SER A 159 -4.59 -2.56 4.35
C SER A 159 -3.57 -2.65 5.48
N GLY A 160 -3.74 -3.57 6.44
CA GLY A 160 -3.10 -3.54 7.77
C GLY A 160 -3.68 -2.48 8.71
N GLY A 161 -4.75 -1.79 8.28
CA GLY A 161 -5.57 -0.91 9.09
C GLY A 161 -6.97 -1.50 9.27
N ARG A 162 -8.01 -0.71 8.96
CA ARG A 162 -9.41 -1.15 9.06
C ARG A 162 -10.01 -1.64 7.74
N GLY A 163 -9.39 -1.29 6.61
CA GLY A 163 -9.95 -1.52 5.28
C GLY A 163 -9.24 -2.59 4.46
N LEU A 164 -9.70 -2.75 3.23
CA LEU A 164 -9.13 -3.62 2.20
C LEU A 164 -8.64 -2.75 1.04
N HIS A 165 -7.58 -3.19 0.36
CA HIS A 165 -7.24 -2.66 -0.94
C HIS A 165 -7.46 -3.73 -2.00
N VAL A 166 -7.98 -3.33 -3.16
CA VAL A 166 -8.10 -4.19 -4.35
C VAL A 166 -7.27 -3.58 -5.47
N PHE A 167 -6.32 -4.33 -6.00
CA PHE A 167 -5.40 -3.89 -7.06
C PHE A 167 -5.74 -4.62 -8.35
N VAL A 168 -5.64 -3.95 -9.49
CA VAL A 168 -5.72 -4.59 -10.81
C VAL A 168 -4.39 -4.36 -11.52
N PRO A 169 -3.67 -5.42 -11.93
CA PRO A 169 -2.41 -5.29 -12.66
C PRO A 169 -2.64 -4.77 -14.08
N LEU A 170 -1.95 -3.70 -14.46
CA LEU A 170 -2.11 -3.06 -15.76
C LEU A 170 -0.88 -3.21 -16.66
N ARG A 171 -1.12 -3.33 -17.96
CA ARG A 171 -0.14 -2.98 -19.00
C ARG A 171 0.01 -1.47 -18.99
N ARG A 172 1.26 -0.99 -19.01
CA ARG A 172 1.53 0.44 -19.15
C ARG A 172 1.06 0.93 -20.52
N GLY A 173 0.39 2.06 -20.53
CA GLY A 173 -0.09 2.68 -21.77
C GLY A 173 -1.10 3.78 -21.48
N ALA A 174 -2.10 3.49 -20.66
CA ALA A 174 -2.98 4.53 -20.11
C ALA A 174 -2.19 5.40 -19.13
N ASP A 175 -2.43 6.71 -19.20
CA ASP A 175 -1.87 7.64 -18.24
C ASP A 175 -2.60 7.58 -16.89
N GLN A 176 -2.06 8.31 -15.93
CA GLN A 176 -2.55 8.25 -14.56
C GLN A 176 -3.95 8.84 -14.40
N ASP A 177 -4.32 9.84 -15.21
CA ASP A 177 -5.63 10.45 -15.19
C ASP A 177 -6.69 9.53 -15.79
N ALA A 178 -6.39 8.85 -16.90
CA ALA A 178 -7.25 7.83 -17.49
C ALA A 178 -7.48 6.66 -16.51
N VAL A 179 -6.42 6.19 -15.85
CA VAL A 179 -6.52 5.11 -14.85
C VAL A 179 -7.39 5.52 -13.66
N ARG A 180 -7.23 6.75 -13.17
CA ARG A 180 -8.06 7.29 -12.10
C ARG A 180 -9.51 7.48 -12.52
N ALA A 181 -9.75 8.01 -13.71
CA ALA A 181 -11.09 8.22 -14.24
C ALA A 181 -11.83 6.89 -14.38
N TYR A 182 -11.17 5.87 -14.90
CA TYR A 182 -11.74 4.52 -15.01
C TYR A 182 -12.07 3.92 -13.64
N ALA A 183 -11.18 4.03 -12.66
CA ALA A 183 -11.47 3.62 -11.28
C ALA A 183 -12.67 4.38 -10.70
N ALA A 184 -12.81 5.68 -11.00
CA ALA A 184 -13.95 6.48 -10.57
C ALA A 184 -15.27 5.98 -11.18
N VAL A 185 -15.30 5.59 -12.46
CA VAL A 185 -16.49 5.00 -13.09
C VAL A 185 -16.98 3.79 -12.31
N ILE A 186 -16.10 2.80 -12.07
CA ILE A 186 -16.44 1.58 -11.31
C ILE A 186 -16.92 1.93 -9.90
N ALA A 187 -16.24 2.84 -9.21
CA ALA A 187 -16.61 3.25 -7.87
C ALA A 187 -17.99 3.94 -7.82
N HIS A 188 -18.32 4.76 -8.83
CA HIS A 188 -19.60 5.43 -8.95
C HIS A 188 -20.74 4.46 -9.27
N GLU A 189 -20.51 3.47 -10.14
CA GLU A 189 -21.48 2.42 -10.45
C GLU A 189 -21.80 1.60 -9.19
N LEU A 190 -20.78 1.13 -8.48
CA LEU A 190 -20.95 0.42 -7.21
C LEU A 190 -21.69 1.23 -6.15
N ALA A 191 -21.38 2.53 -6.02
CA ALA A 191 -22.07 3.41 -5.09
C ALA A 191 -23.53 3.67 -5.50
N THR A 192 -23.84 3.63 -6.79
CA THR A 192 -25.21 3.75 -7.32
C THR A 192 -26.01 2.47 -7.12
N GLU A 193 -25.40 1.31 -7.35
CA GLU A 193 -26.01 -0.01 -7.20
C GLU A 193 -26.18 -0.39 -5.72
N HIS A 194 -25.25 0.03 -4.86
CA HIS A 194 -25.22 -0.31 -3.43
C HIS A 194 -25.11 0.93 -2.52
N PRO A 195 -26.03 1.89 -2.59
CA PRO A 195 -25.91 3.20 -1.93
C PRO A 195 -25.99 3.14 -0.40
N LYS A 196 -26.49 2.03 0.15
CA LYS A 196 -26.51 1.76 1.60
C LYS A 196 -25.19 1.22 2.14
N LEU A 197 -24.28 0.77 1.27
CA LEU A 197 -23.01 0.16 1.64
C LEU A 197 -21.81 1.02 1.23
N MET A 198 -21.82 1.57 0.00
CA MET A 198 -20.68 2.25 -0.59
C MET A 198 -20.99 3.71 -0.92
N THR A 199 -19.96 4.56 -0.85
CA THR A 199 -20.01 5.96 -1.26
C THR A 199 -18.69 6.39 -1.87
N VAL A 200 -18.77 7.37 -2.79
CA VAL A 200 -17.63 8.08 -3.37
C VAL A 200 -17.48 9.50 -2.78
N GLU A 201 -18.27 9.86 -1.77
CA GLU A 201 -18.15 11.16 -1.10
C GLU A 201 -16.90 11.22 -0.23
N ALA A 202 -15.92 12.02 -0.67
CA ALA A 202 -14.64 12.14 0.00
C ALA A 202 -14.76 12.78 1.40
N ARG A 203 -15.70 13.73 1.60
CA ARG A 203 -15.86 14.42 2.89
C ARG A 203 -16.55 13.51 3.89
N LYS A 204 -15.81 13.05 4.91
CA LYS A 204 -16.31 12.14 5.95
C LYS A 204 -17.66 12.58 6.57
N ALA A 205 -17.85 13.88 6.81
CA ALA A 205 -19.08 14.43 7.38
C ALA A 205 -20.31 14.32 6.45
N LYS A 206 -20.12 14.14 5.15
CA LYS A 206 -21.20 14.00 4.15
C LYS A 206 -21.47 12.56 3.74
N ARG A 207 -20.64 11.61 4.17
CA ARG A 207 -20.80 10.19 3.84
C ARG A 207 -22.08 9.65 4.49
N LYS A 208 -22.93 9.01 3.66
CA LYS A 208 -24.18 8.36 4.10
C LYS A 208 -24.11 6.83 4.04
N ALA A 209 -22.95 6.29 3.68
CA ALA A 209 -22.69 4.87 3.57
C ALA A 209 -21.44 4.49 4.39
N PRO A 210 -21.36 3.25 4.89
CA PRO A 210 -20.29 2.82 5.78
C PRO A 210 -18.93 2.67 5.08
N VAL A 211 -18.87 2.41 3.77
CA VAL A 211 -17.60 2.23 3.04
C VAL A 211 -17.37 3.37 2.06
N TYR A 212 -16.26 4.08 2.22
CA TYR A 212 -15.77 5.01 1.20
C TYR A 212 -14.88 4.25 0.22
N VAL A 213 -15.21 4.32 -1.07
CA VAL A 213 -14.42 3.75 -2.16
C VAL A 213 -13.43 4.81 -2.63
N ASP A 214 -12.24 4.84 -2.04
CA ASP A 214 -11.20 5.82 -2.34
C ASP A 214 -10.42 5.43 -3.60
N VAL A 215 -10.66 6.15 -4.68
CA VAL A 215 -9.93 6.01 -5.95
C VAL A 215 -8.79 7.01 -6.10
N MET A 216 -8.60 7.92 -5.13
CA MET A 216 -7.60 8.98 -5.24
C MET A 216 -6.17 8.47 -5.20
N ARG A 217 -5.96 7.24 -4.70
CA ARG A 217 -4.65 6.57 -4.72
C ARG A 217 -4.07 6.39 -6.12
N ASN A 218 -4.92 6.49 -7.14
CA ASN A 218 -4.52 6.42 -8.53
C ASN A 218 -3.99 7.74 -9.08
N ALA A 219 -4.21 8.90 -8.43
CA ALA A 219 -3.78 10.20 -8.95
C ALA A 219 -2.26 10.43 -8.86
N PHE A 220 -1.71 11.27 -9.75
CA PHE A 220 -0.29 11.61 -9.72
C PHE A 220 0.16 12.16 -8.37
N GLY A 221 1.33 11.74 -7.88
CA GLY A 221 1.81 12.15 -6.56
C GLY A 221 1.25 11.35 -5.38
N GLN A 222 0.20 10.54 -5.59
CA GLN A 222 -0.43 9.74 -4.54
C GLN A 222 0.29 8.42 -4.35
N THR A 223 0.22 7.93 -3.11
CA THR A 223 0.89 6.69 -2.71
C THR A 223 -0.03 5.80 -1.91
N ILE A 224 0.26 4.51 -1.96
CA ILE A 224 -0.45 3.47 -1.23
C ILE A 224 0.55 2.51 -0.60
N VAL A 225 0.21 1.90 0.53
CA VAL A 225 1.05 0.84 1.11
C VAL A 225 1.10 -0.35 0.14
N PRO A 226 2.28 -0.77 -0.33
CA PRO A 226 2.41 -1.95 -1.15
C PRO A 226 2.09 -3.21 -0.32
N PRO A 227 1.85 -4.36 -0.99
CA PRO A 227 1.91 -5.66 -0.32
C PRO A 227 3.11 -5.78 0.63
N PHE A 228 2.87 -6.39 1.77
CA PHE A 228 3.83 -6.70 2.83
C PHE A 228 4.41 -5.51 3.61
N SER A 229 4.03 -4.26 3.30
CA SER A 229 4.40 -3.14 4.15
C SER A 229 3.74 -3.25 5.53
N VAL A 230 4.55 -3.10 6.58
CA VAL A 230 4.11 -2.99 7.97
C VAL A 230 3.39 -1.65 8.19
N ARG A 231 2.45 -1.60 9.13
CA ARG A 231 1.73 -0.39 9.54
C ARG A 231 2.12 0.01 10.96
N TRP A 232 2.16 1.32 11.22
CA TRP A 232 2.37 1.89 12.56
C TRP A 232 1.09 1.77 13.41
N ARG A 233 0.67 0.55 13.69
CA ARG A 233 -0.53 0.25 14.50
C ARG A 233 -0.14 -0.77 15.59
N PRO A 234 -0.89 -0.84 16.69
CA PRO A 234 -0.71 -1.92 17.66
C PRO A 234 -0.65 -3.27 16.98
N LYS A 235 0.22 -4.16 17.48
CA LYS A 235 0.57 -5.48 16.92
C LYS A 235 1.44 -5.49 15.66
N ALA A 236 1.88 -4.33 15.16
CA ALA A 236 2.68 -4.21 13.94
C ALA A 236 2.06 -4.98 12.74
N PRO A 237 0.81 -4.66 12.34
CA PRO A 237 0.11 -5.40 11.30
C PRO A 237 0.74 -5.14 9.93
N VAL A 238 0.64 -6.13 9.06
CA VAL A 238 1.19 -6.16 7.71
C VAL A 238 0.06 -6.00 6.71
N SER A 239 0.26 -5.20 5.66
CA SER A 239 -0.65 -5.15 4.52
C SER A 239 -0.55 -6.45 3.73
N MET A 240 -1.42 -7.41 4.03
CA MET A 240 -1.25 -8.81 3.64
C MET A 240 -2.07 -9.14 2.39
N PRO A 241 -1.44 -9.57 1.28
CA PRO A 241 -2.12 -10.23 0.17
C PRO A 241 -2.98 -11.41 0.60
N LEU A 242 -4.18 -11.49 0.06
CA LEU A 242 -5.13 -12.56 0.31
C LEU A 242 -5.57 -13.18 -1.01
N ASP A 243 -5.99 -14.43 -0.93
CA ASP A 243 -6.87 -15.02 -1.92
C ASP A 243 -8.30 -14.55 -1.65
N TRP A 244 -9.14 -14.56 -2.69
CA TRP A 244 -10.52 -14.08 -2.56
C TRP A 244 -11.40 -14.94 -1.64
N ASP A 245 -11.10 -16.24 -1.51
CA ASP A 245 -11.81 -17.17 -0.62
C ASP A 245 -11.55 -16.87 0.87
N GLU A 246 -10.46 -16.17 1.19
CA GLU A 246 -10.17 -15.69 2.55
C GLU A 246 -10.98 -14.43 2.92
N VAL A 247 -11.51 -13.71 1.93
CA VAL A 247 -12.23 -12.45 2.18
C VAL A 247 -13.64 -12.76 2.69
N SER A 248 -13.83 -12.58 4.00
CA SER A 248 -15.13 -12.73 4.63
C SER A 248 -15.37 -11.67 5.70
N PRO A 249 -16.64 -11.39 6.06
CA PRO A 249 -16.98 -10.52 7.19
C PRO A 249 -16.38 -10.93 8.53
N ARG A 250 -15.91 -12.18 8.66
CA ARG A 250 -15.31 -12.73 9.89
C ARG A 250 -13.79 -12.63 9.92
N LEU A 251 -13.15 -12.25 8.81
CA LEU A 251 -11.71 -12.09 8.77
C LEU A 251 -11.30 -10.91 9.67
N GLU A 252 -10.36 -11.16 10.57
CA GLU A 252 -9.74 -10.11 11.36
C GLU A 252 -8.52 -9.55 10.62
N PRO A 253 -8.53 -8.30 10.12
CA PRO A 253 -7.45 -7.78 9.27
C PRO A 253 -6.12 -7.60 10.01
N THR A 254 -6.14 -7.58 11.34
CA THR A 254 -4.98 -7.35 12.21
C THR A 254 -4.26 -8.63 12.65
N VAL A 255 -4.72 -9.81 12.21
CA VAL A 255 -4.06 -11.10 12.51
C VAL A 255 -2.74 -11.27 11.78
N PHE A 256 -2.56 -10.58 10.66
CA PHE A 256 -1.31 -10.56 9.91
C PHE A 256 -0.40 -9.49 10.47
N THR A 257 0.63 -9.91 11.18
CA THR A 257 1.59 -9.08 11.92
C THR A 257 2.99 -9.48 11.54
N ILE A 258 4.00 -8.70 11.94
CA ILE A 258 5.39 -9.11 11.73
C ILE A 258 5.71 -10.49 12.37
N LYS A 259 4.98 -10.90 13.42
CA LYS A 259 5.15 -12.20 14.09
C LYS A 259 4.45 -13.36 13.37
N THR A 260 3.44 -13.08 12.53
CA THR A 260 2.59 -14.12 11.90
C THR A 260 2.70 -14.15 10.38
N ALA A 261 3.16 -13.07 9.75
CA ALA A 261 3.23 -12.92 8.31
C ALA A 261 4.22 -13.88 7.66
N GLU A 262 5.37 -14.17 8.28
CA GLU A 262 6.37 -15.09 7.73
C GLU A 262 5.78 -16.49 7.50
N ARG A 263 5.11 -17.04 8.52
CA ARG A 263 4.39 -18.33 8.40
C ARG A 263 3.31 -18.29 7.32
N ARG A 264 2.60 -17.17 7.17
CA ARG A 264 1.56 -17.01 6.13
C ARG A 264 2.15 -17.03 4.72
N MET A 265 3.31 -16.41 4.50
CA MET A 265 3.96 -16.35 3.19
C MET A 265 4.64 -17.67 2.81
N ALA A 266 5.21 -18.39 3.79
CA ALA A 266 5.78 -19.71 3.54
C ALA A 266 4.74 -20.74 3.08
N ALA A 267 3.47 -20.59 3.50
CA ALA A 267 2.40 -21.52 3.15
C ALA A 267 1.78 -21.28 1.77
N LYS A 268 1.67 -20.01 1.32
CA LYS A 268 1.00 -19.65 0.07
C LYS A 268 1.42 -18.25 -0.38
N ALA A 269 1.50 -18.05 -1.70
CA ALA A 269 1.80 -16.76 -2.34
C ALA A 269 0.60 -16.27 -3.21
N PRO A 270 -0.46 -15.69 -2.61
CA PRO A 270 -1.73 -15.36 -3.28
C PRO A 270 -1.60 -14.47 -4.51
N TRP A 271 -0.57 -13.62 -4.55
CA TRP A 271 -0.37 -12.64 -5.62
C TRP A 271 0.82 -12.98 -6.53
N SER A 272 1.28 -14.23 -6.56
CA SER A 272 2.43 -14.66 -7.37
C SER A 272 2.26 -14.42 -8.87
N SER A 273 1.02 -14.44 -9.38
CA SER A 273 0.68 -14.16 -10.79
C SER A 273 0.53 -12.68 -11.13
N PHE A 274 0.45 -11.77 -10.15
CA PHE A 274 0.03 -10.38 -10.36
C PHE A 274 0.84 -9.65 -11.44
N PHE A 275 2.17 -9.76 -11.40
CA PHE A 275 3.05 -9.10 -12.36
C PHE A 275 3.05 -9.79 -13.74
N GLY A 276 2.70 -11.07 -13.81
CA GLY A 276 2.57 -11.84 -15.05
C GLY A 276 1.22 -11.65 -15.75
N HIS A 277 0.17 -11.31 -15.00
CA HIS A 277 -1.19 -11.15 -15.52
C HIS A 277 -1.53 -9.67 -15.79
N ARG A 278 -0.77 -9.01 -16.68
CA ARG A 278 -1.02 -7.59 -17.00
C ARG A 278 -2.20 -7.41 -17.94
N GLN A 279 -3.19 -6.65 -17.49
CA GLN A 279 -4.45 -6.41 -18.19
C GLN A 279 -4.46 -5.04 -18.87
N THR A 280 -5.31 -4.88 -19.88
CA THR A 280 -5.50 -3.59 -20.54
C THR A 280 -6.79 -2.98 -20.01
N LEU A 281 -6.79 -1.69 -19.67
CA LEU A 281 -8.03 -1.01 -19.34
C LEU A 281 -8.97 -1.10 -20.55
N PRO A 282 -10.23 -1.53 -20.37
CA PRO A 282 -11.22 -1.46 -21.42
C PRO A 282 -11.25 -0.04 -21.99
N ARG A 283 -11.19 0.04 -23.32
CA ARG A 283 -11.56 1.27 -24.03
C ARG A 283 -13.06 1.15 -24.25
N ASP A 284 -13.78 2.23 -23.98
CA ASP A 284 -15.23 2.34 -24.21
C ASP A 284 -15.68 1.62 -25.50
#